data_AF-A8UXM0-F1
#
_entry.id   AF-A8UXM0-F1
#
_cell.length_a   1.000
_cell.length_b   1.000
_cell.length_c   1.000
_cell.angle_alpha   90.00
_cell.angle_beta   90.00
_cell.angle_gamma   90.00
#
_symmetry.space_group_name_H-M   'P 1'
#
loop_
_entity.id
_entity.type
_entity.pdbx_description
1 polymer ?
#
loop_
_entity_poly.entity_id
_entity_poly.type
_entity_poly.pdbx_seq_one_letter_code
_entity_poly.pdbx_strand_id
1 'polypeptide(L)'
;MPTKERFNLKRLYERARDLVALHEHERKERFLPYYYLLAREMGEEVPEEDFRFALAVATYALENALWTEQDEELYEFLKYVVEKYGREDYWKYAEKSRLPLQDYLKANYDFR
;
A
#
# COMPACT_ATOMS: atom_id res chain seq x y z
N MET A 1 1.49 5.76 -18.97
CA MET A 1 2.05 5.57 -17.61
C MET A 1 1.43 6.63 -16.70
N PRO A 2 0.88 6.26 -15.54
CA PRO A 2 0.33 7.24 -14.60
C PRO A 2 1.47 8.11 -14.07
N THR A 3 1.28 9.43 -14.05
CA THR A 3 2.23 10.37 -13.45
C THR A 3 1.77 10.72 -12.03
N LYS A 4 2.72 11.11 -11.17
CA LYS A 4 2.46 11.50 -9.77
C LYS A 4 1.34 12.55 -9.62
N GLU A 5 1.15 13.38 -10.65
CA GLU A 5 0.14 14.45 -10.75
C GLU A 5 -1.30 13.94 -10.94
N ARG A 6 -1.51 12.66 -11.25
CA ARG A 6 -2.85 12.07 -11.37
C ARG A 6 -3.54 11.81 -10.03
N PHE A 7 -2.79 11.83 -8.93
CA PHE A 7 -3.29 11.44 -7.61
C PHE A 7 -3.35 12.64 -6.70
N ASN A 8 -4.38 12.73 -5.86
CA ASN A 8 -4.30 13.58 -4.69
C ASN A 8 -3.51 12.86 -3.59
N LEU A 9 -2.18 12.81 -3.75
CA LEU A 9 -1.28 12.08 -2.84
C LEU A 9 -1.44 12.52 -1.39
N LYS A 10 -1.65 13.83 -1.16
CA LYS A 10 -1.89 14.36 0.17
C LYS A 10 -3.13 13.74 0.80
N ARG A 11 -4.25 13.68 0.06
CA ARG A 11 -5.49 13.04 0.52
C ARG A 11 -5.30 11.55 0.80
N LEU A 12 -4.65 10.82 -0.12
CA LEU A 12 -4.38 9.39 0.07
C LEU A 12 -3.51 9.14 1.30
N TYR A 13 -2.46 9.94 1.47
CA TYR A 13 -1.55 9.89 2.61
C TYR A 13 -2.28 10.15 3.93
N GLU A 14 -3.07 11.23 4.02
CA GLU A 14 -3.84 11.57 5.21
C GLU A 14 -4.81 10.44 5.57
N ARG A 15 -5.49 9.86 4.58
CA ARG A 15 -6.40 8.73 4.78
C ARG A 15 -5.68 7.48 5.28
N ALA A 16 -4.56 7.11 4.67
CA ALA A 16 -3.76 5.97 5.12
C ALA A 16 -3.25 6.16 6.55
N ARG A 17 -2.79 7.37 6.88
CA ARG A 17 -2.35 7.75 8.22
C ARG A 17 -3.48 7.60 9.24
N ASP A 18 -4.68 8.08 8.93
CA ASP A 18 -5.83 8.01 9.82
C ASP A 18 -6.26 6.55 10.06
N LEU A 19 -6.24 5.71 9.02
CA LEU A 19 -6.52 4.28 9.12
C LEU A 19 -5.48 3.51 9.95
N VAL A 20 -4.20 3.90 9.86
CA VAL A 20 -3.11 3.37 10.69
C VAL A 20 -3.21 3.86 12.15
N ALA A 21 -3.82 5.02 12.39
CA ALA A 21 -4.00 5.59 13.73
C ALA A 21 -5.15 4.93 14.52
N LEU A 22 -5.99 4.10 13.89
CA LEU A 22 -7.07 3.38 14.55
C LEU A 22 -6.53 2.37 15.57
N HIS A 23 -7.24 2.21 16.70
CA HIS A 23 -6.81 1.34 17.81
C HIS A 23 -7.02 -0.16 17.55
N GLU A 24 -7.73 -0.53 16.49
CA GLU A 24 -7.90 -1.93 16.10
C GLU A 24 -6.61 -2.46 15.47
N HIS A 25 -5.82 -3.20 16.25
CA HIS A 25 -4.49 -3.69 15.87
C HIS A 25 -4.44 -4.31 14.47
N GLU A 26 -5.36 -5.21 14.12
CA GLU A 26 -5.36 -5.84 12.80
C GLU A 26 -5.60 -4.84 11.67
N ARG A 27 -6.52 -3.89 11.87
CA ARG A 27 -6.84 -2.90 10.84
C ARG A 27 -5.64 -1.97 10.60
N LYS A 28 -4.99 -1.52 11.66
CA LYS A 28 -3.73 -0.77 11.57
C LYS A 28 -2.68 -1.52 10.75
N GLU A 29 -2.44 -2.79 11.08
CA GLU A 29 -1.41 -3.59 10.41
C GLU A 29 -1.72 -3.77 8.92
N ARG A 30 -2.99 -3.92 8.51
CA ARG A 30 -3.39 -4.02 7.09
C ARG A 30 -3.06 -2.76 6.28
N PHE A 31 -3.11 -1.57 6.89
CA PHE A 31 -2.88 -0.31 6.18
C PHE A 31 -1.43 0.17 6.19
N LEU A 32 -0.62 -0.37 7.10
CA LEU A 32 0.74 0.06 7.32
C LEU A 32 1.62 0.00 6.04
N PRO A 33 1.55 -1.05 5.19
CA PRO A 33 2.29 -1.08 3.93
C PRO A 33 1.90 0.07 2.98
N TYR A 34 0.60 0.32 2.82
CA TYR A 34 0.10 1.37 1.94
C TYR A 34 0.50 2.75 2.43
N TYR A 35 0.47 2.96 3.75
CA TYR A 35 0.99 4.17 4.38
C TYR A 35 2.47 4.37 4.08
N TYR A 36 3.31 3.33 4.19
CA TYR A 36 4.75 3.44 3.89
C TYR A 36 5.03 3.85 2.43
N LEU A 37 4.26 3.34 1.47
CA LEU A 37 4.40 3.75 0.06
C LEU A 37 4.04 5.23 -0.12
N LEU A 38 2.95 5.66 0.50
CA LEU A 38 2.49 7.05 0.44
C LEU A 38 3.44 8.00 1.16
N ALA A 39 3.93 7.63 2.34
CA ALA A 39 4.93 8.38 3.11
C ALA A 39 6.20 8.60 2.28
N ARG A 40 6.71 7.53 1.64
CA ARG A 40 7.86 7.62 0.74
C ARG A 40 7.62 8.57 -0.43
N GLU A 41 6.45 8.50 -1.06
CA GLU A 41 6.09 9.42 -2.15
C GLU A 41 5.88 10.87 -1.67
N MET A 42 5.48 11.08 -0.42
CA MET A 42 5.39 12.39 0.23
C MET A 42 6.77 12.93 0.65
N GLY A 43 7.85 12.15 0.48
CA GLY A 43 9.21 12.54 0.85
C GLY A 43 9.54 12.30 2.33
N GLU A 44 8.72 11.51 3.03
CA GLU A 44 9.00 11.10 4.40
C GLU A 44 10.02 9.96 4.42
N GLU A 45 10.79 9.92 5.50
CA GLU A 45 11.75 8.83 5.73
C GLU A 45 10.99 7.56 6.11
N VAL A 46 11.24 6.49 5.34
CA VAL A 46 10.70 5.15 5.58
C VAL A 46 11.90 4.20 5.57
N PRO A 47 12.05 3.33 6.60
CA PRO A 47 13.10 2.32 6.60
C PRO A 47 13.04 1.47 5.34
N GLU A 48 14.20 1.16 4.76
CA GLU A 48 14.26 0.46 3.46
C GLU A 48 13.60 -0.94 3.51
N GLU A 49 13.73 -1.67 4.62
CA GLU A 49 13.06 -2.97 4.78
C GLU A 49 11.53 -2.83 4.79
N ASP A 50 11.01 -1.81 5.46
CA ASP A 50 9.57 -1.51 5.52
C ASP A 50 9.05 -1.07 4.14
N PHE A 51 9.81 -0.26 3.42
CA PHE A 51 9.47 0.18 2.07
C PHE A 51 9.45 -1.01 1.09
N ARG A 52 10.45 -1.89 1.13
CA ARG A 52 10.49 -3.07 0.26
C ARG A 52 9.41 -4.09 0.60
N PHE A 53 9.10 -4.28 1.88
CA PHE A 53 7.93 -5.05 2.29
C PHE A 53 6.64 -4.45 1.72
N ALA A 54 6.50 -3.13 1.78
CA ALA A 54 5.34 -2.45 1.23
C ALA A 54 5.25 -2.57 -0.29
N LEU A 55 6.36 -2.53 -1.02
CA LEU A 55 6.40 -2.81 -2.46
C LEU A 55 5.98 -4.25 -2.78
N ALA A 56 6.35 -5.21 -1.93
CA ALA A 56 5.95 -6.60 -2.09
C ALA A 56 4.43 -6.78 -1.88
N VAL A 57 3.86 -6.12 -0.87
CA VAL A 57 2.40 -6.07 -0.64
C VAL A 57 1.69 -5.43 -1.84
N ALA A 58 2.19 -4.30 -2.36
CA ALA A 58 1.62 -3.65 -3.53
C ALA A 58 1.68 -4.54 -4.77
N THR A 59 2.82 -5.19 -5.02
CA THR A 59 3.00 -6.13 -6.14
C THR A 59 1.97 -7.25 -6.06
N TYR A 60 1.85 -7.89 -4.90
CA TYR A 60 0.87 -8.96 -4.71
C TYR A 60 -0.58 -8.47 -4.83
N ALA A 61 -0.91 -7.28 -4.29
CA ALA A 61 -2.24 -6.72 -4.41
C ALA A 61 -2.62 -6.45 -5.87
N LEU A 62 -1.69 -5.92 -6.67
CA LEU A 62 -1.91 -5.73 -8.10
C LEU A 62 -2.11 -7.05 -8.86
N GLU A 63 -1.45 -8.12 -8.42
CA GLU A 63 -1.56 -9.44 -9.04
C GLU A 63 -2.82 -10.22 -8.62
N ASN A 64 -3.37 -9.96 -7.43
CA ASN A 64 -4.39 -10.82 -6.82
C ASN A 64 -5.70 -10.12 -6.44
N ALA A 65 -5.75 -8.79 -6.37
CA ALA A 65 -6.99 -8.10 -6.00
C ALA A 65 -7.93 -7.90 -7.19
N LEU A 66 -9.23 -8.01 -6.91
CA LEU A 66 -10.30 -7.59 -7.82
C LEU A 66 -10.61 -6.11 -7.57
N TRP A 67 -10.05 -5.24 -8.39
CA TRP A 67 -10.21 -3.78 -8.29
C TRP A 67 -11.55 -3.34 -8.89
N THR A 68 -12.26 -2.44 -8.21
CA THR A 68 -13.50 -1.82 -8.72
C THR A 68 -13.28 -0.35 -9.11
N GLU A 69 -14.22 0.27 -9.83
CA GLU A 69 -14.17 1.71 -10.19
C GLU A 69 -14.03 2.63 -8.97
N GLN A 70 -14.45 2.18 -7.77
CA GLN A 70 -14.34 2.94 -6.53
C GLN A 70 -12.93 2.88 -5.90
N ASP A 71 -12.12 1.90 -6.32
CA ASP A 71 -10.76 1.67 -5.83
C ASP A 71 -9.69 2.21 -6.81
N GLU A 72 -10.12 2.92 -7.86
CA GLU A 72 -9.29 3.31 -9.00
C GLU A 72 -8.09 4.18 -8.60
N GLU A 73 -8.25 5.10 -7.64
CA GLU A 73 -7.15 6.00 -7.25
C GLU A 73 -6.03 5.25 -6.50
N LEU A 74 -6.38 4.36 -5.56
CA LEU A 74 -5.38 3.54 -4.86
C LEU A 74 -4.73 2.55 -5.82
N TYR A 75 -5.52 1.90 -6.67
CA TYR A 75 -5.01 0.98 -7.69
C TYR A 75 -3.98 1.64 -8.61
N GLU A 76 -4.33 2.77 -9.20
CA GLU A 76 -3.45 3.50 -10.11
C GLU A 76 -2.21 4.05 -9.37
N PHE A 77 -2.34 4.43 -8.09
CA PHE A 77 -1.21 4.77 -7.25
C PHE A 77 -0.25 3.58 -7.08
N LEU A 78 -0.75 2.39 -6.74
CA LEU A 78 0.09 1.20 -6.57
C LEU A 78 0.79 0.82 -7.88
N LYS A 79 0.10 0.93 -9.02
CA LYS A 79 0.72 0.73 -10.34
C LYS A 79 1.86 1.71 -10.57
N TYR A 80 1.63 3.00 -10.32
CA TYR A 80 2.67 4.02 -10.43
C TYR A 80 3.89 3.70 -9.55
N VAL A 81 3.68 3.32 -8.30
CA VAL A 81 4.77 3.01 -7.36
C VAL A 81 5.56 1.77 -7.80
N VAL A 82 4.88 0.69 -8.18
CA VAL A 82 5.53 -0.55 -8.65
C VAL A 82 6.25 -0.33 -9.99
N GLU A 83 5.71 0.49 -10.90
CA GLU A 83 6.40 0.87 -12.14
C GLU A 83 7.66 1.70 -11.86
N LYS A 84 7.60 2.60 -10.87
CA LYS A 84 8.70 3.52 -10.53
C LYS A 84 9.85 2.82 -9.80
N TYR A 85 9.55 1.97 -8.82
CA TYR A 85 10.57 1.36 -7.95
C TYR A 85 10.86 -0.10 -8.28
N GLY A 86 10.07 -0.71 -9.16
CA GLY A 86 10.15 -2.11 -9.49
C GLY A 86 9.26 -2.98 -8.61
N ARG A 87 9.14 -4.24 -9.04
CA ARG A 87 8.39 -5.28 -8.32
C ARG A 87 9.26 -5.88 -7.22
N GLU A 88 8.61 -6.28 -6.13
CA GLU A 88 9.24 -7.08 -5.10
C GLU A 88 8.49 -8.39 -4.87
N ASP A 89 9.27 -9.44 -4.62
CA ASP A 89 8.72 -10.78 -4.38
C ASP A 89 8.21 -10.88 -2.94
N TYR A 90 6.90 -11.09 -2.83
CA TYR A 90 6.22 -11.29 -1.57
C TYR A 90 6.81 -12.43 -0.74
N TRP A 91 7.16 -13.56 -1.35
CA TRP A 91 7.50 -14.76 -0.57
C TRP A 91 8.73 -14.57 0.32
N LYS A 92 9.57 -13.57 0.02
CA LYS A 92 10.69 -13.14 0.88
C LYS A 92 10.26 -12.57 2.24
N TYR A 93 9.02 -12.11 2.36
CA TYR A 93 8.49 -11.42 3.54
C TYR A 93 7.38 -12.20 4.25
N ALA A 94 6.90 -13.31 3.68
CA ALA A 94 5.79 -14.09 4.23
C ALA A 94 6.01 -14.50 5.69
N GLU A 95 7.23 -14.93 6.05
CA GLU A 95 7.58 -15.37 7.41
C GLU A 95 7.74 -14.21 8.42
N LYS A 96 8.00 -13.00 7.92
CA LYS A 96 8.19 -11.80 8.74
C LYS A 96 6.92 -10.96 8.87
N SER A 97 5.92 -11.23 8.04
CA SER A 97 4.70 -10.45 8.00
C SER A 97 3.86 -10.67 9.26
N ARG A 98 3.32 -9.58 9.81
CA ARG A 98 2.44 -9.64 10.98
C ARG A 98 1.05 -10.18 10.65
N LEU A 99 0.66 -10.14 9.38
CA LEU A 99 -0.60 -10.66 8.88
C LEU A 99 -0.35 -11.58 7.68
N PRO A 100 -1.19 -12.61 7.47
CA PRO A 100 -1.21 -13.34 6.22
C PRO A 100 -1.46 -12.39 5.04
N LEU A 101 -0.79 -12.60 3.90
CA LEU A 101 -0.78 -11.56 2.88
C LEU A 101 -2.15 -11.32 2.21
N GLN A 102 -3.00 -12.35 2.15
CA GLN A 102 -4.39 -12.20 1.73
C GLN A 102 -5.18 -11.19 2.57
N ASP A 103 -4.79 -10.93 3.81
CA ASP A 103 -5.46 -9.95 4.66
C ASP A 103 -5.14 -8.51 4.26
N TYR A 104 -4.03 -8.25 3.56
CA TYR A 104 -3.77 -6.93 2.97
C TYR A 104 -4.69 -6.64 1.78
N LEU A 105 -5.18 -7.66 1.07
CA LEU A 105 -6.17 -7.47 0.00
C LEU A 105 -7.49 -6.88 0.54
N LYS A 106 -7.76 -7.04 1.84
CA LYS A 106 -8.93 -6.45 2.50
C LYS A 106 -8.81 -4.92 2.62
N ALA A 107 -7.60 -4.36 2.54
CA ALA A 107 -7.38 -2.92 2.62
C ALA A 107 -8.12 -2.15 1.53
N ASN A 108 -8.28 -2.75 0.33
CA ASN A 108 -9.04 -2.15 -0.77
C ASN A 108 -10.50 -1.87 -0.37
N TYR A 109 -11.12 -2.78 0.40
CA TYR A 109 -12.52 -2.63 0.83
C TYR A 109 -12.70 -1.65 1.98
N ASP A 110 -11.69 -1.47 2.83
CA ASP A 110 -11.72 -0.57 3.99
C ASP A 110 -11.17 0.84 3.66
N PHE A 111 -10.57 1.05 2.48
CA PHE A 111 -10.25 2.38 1.91
C PHE A 111 -11.51 3.13 1.40
N ARG A 112 -12.71 2.66 1.76
CA ARG A 112 -14.03 3.25 1.42
C ARG A 112 -14.41 4.42 2.30
#